data_AF-A0A6J1WZC8-F1
#
_entry.id   AF-A0A6J1WZC8-F1
#
_cell.length_a   1.000
_cell.length_b   1.000
_cell.length_c   1.000
_cell.angle_alpha   90.00
_cell.angle_beta   90.00
_cell.angle_gamma   90.00
#
_symmetry.space_group_name_H-M   'P 1'
#
loop_
_entity.id
_entity.type
_entity.pdbx_description
1 polymer ?
#
loop_
_entity_poly.entity_id
_entity_poly.type
_entity_poly.pdbx_seq_one_letter_code
_entity_poly.pdbx_strand_id
1 'polypeptide(L)'
;MMPGRIGNMPISSENPLGLSWHDSAWIPMLSPSNIMDYFSERSNPFFDRTCNNEVVKMQRLSMDQLQNMTGLEYILLHVQDPILYVIRKQHRYGPNQATPLADYYIIAGIVYQAPDLASVLNSRLLSAVHHLQCSFEETMSYSKYHPSKGYWWDFKATKPG
;
A
#
# COMPACT_ATOMS: atom_id res chain seq x y z
N MET A 1 -25.54 -26.60 -12.90
CA MET A 1 -25.23 -25.21 -13.32
C MET A 1 -23.94 -24.83 -12.61
N MET A 2 -22.86 -24.61 -13.36
CA MET A 2 -21.55 -24.27 -12.78
C MET A 2 -21.51 -22.79 -12.40
N PRO A 3 -20.97 -22.40 -11.23
CA PRO A 3 -20.75 -20.99 -10.90
C PRO A 3 -19.67 -20.42 -11.84
N GLY A 4 -19.95 -19.23 -12.37
CA GLY A 4 -19.21 -18.60 -13.44
C GLY A 4 -17.73 -18.39 -13.12
N ARG A 5 -16.89 -18.67 -14.13
CA ARG A 5 -15.53 -18.16 -14.25
C ARG A 5 -15.56 -16.65 -13.99
N ILE A 6 -14.95 -16.22 -12.89
CA ILE A 6 -14.52 -14.85 -12.68
C ILE A 6 -13.60 -14.55 -13.86
N GLY A 7 -14.03 -13.64 -14.73
CA GLY A 7 -13.27 -13.23 -15.90
C GLY A 7 -11.90 -12.72 -15.47
N ASN A 8 -10.87 -13.14 -16.20
CA ASN A 8 -9.53 -12.55 -16.11
C ASN A 8 -9.65 -11.03 -16.29
N MET A 9 -9.56 -10.29 -15.20
CA MET A 9 -9.23 -8.87 -15.28
C MET A 9 -7.83 -8.73 -15.87
N PRO A 10 -7.59 -7.73 -16.74
CA PRO A 10 -6.27 -7.50 -17.31
C PRO A 10 -5.24 -7.29 -16.18
N ILE A 11 -4.03 -7.84 -16.38
CA ILE A 11 -2.87 -7.84 -15.47
C ILE A 11 -2.35 -6.41 -15.12
N SER A 12 -3.04 -5.36 -15.56
CA SER A 12 -2.76 -3.96 -15.27
C SER A 12 -3.57 -3.45 -14.07
N SER A 13 -3.23 -3.89 -12.87
CA SER A 13 -3.38 -3.15 -11.60
C SER A 13 -2.93 -4.03 -10.44
N GLU A 14 -1.64 -4.41 -10.42
CA GLU A 14 -1.07 -4.93 -9.18
C GLU A 14 -1.29 -3.88 -8.08
N ASN A 15 -1.85 -4.30 -6.95
CA ASN A 15 -2.06 -3.42 -5.80
C ASN A 15 -0.70 -2.85 -5.37
N PRO A 16 -0.46 -1.53 -5.50
CA PRO A 16 0.86 -0.97 -5.27
C PRO A 16 1.27 -1.06 -3.78
N LEU A 17 0.33 -1.35 -2.88
CA LEU A 17 0.60 -1.61 -1.46
C LEU A 17 1.40 -2.89 -1.21
N GLY A 18 1.43 -3.82 -2.17
CA GLY A 18 2.27 -5.03 -2.11
C GLY A 18 3.64 -4.88 -2.77
N LEU A 19 3.89 -3.74 -3.42
CA LEU A 19 5.11 -3.48 -4.17
C LEU A 19 6.15 -2.78 -3.27
N SER A 20 7.41 -3.11 -3.50
CA SER A 20 8.55 -2.40 -2.92
C SER A 20 9.61 -2.15 -3.97
N TRP A 21 10.37 -1.08 -3.82
CA TRP A 21 11.47 -0.77 -4.73
C TRP A 21 12.68 -0.25 -3.96
N HIS A 22 13.89 -0.56 -4.43
CA HIS A 22 15.12 0.04 -3.93
C HIS A 22 16.23 0.00 -4.98
N ASP A 23 17.23 0.87 -4.83
CA ASP A 23 18.52 0.77 -5.52
C ASP A 23 19.67 0.76 -4.52
N SER A 24 20.35 -0.40 -4.44
CA SER A 24 21.45 -0.65 -3.50
C SER A 24 22.65 0.28 -3.68
N ALA A 25 22.85 0.86 -4.88
CA ALA A 25 23.96 1.77 -5.14
C ALA A 25 23.82 3.07 -4.32
N TRP A 26 22.60 3.51 -4.05
CA TRP A 26 22.30 4.75 -3.32
C TRP A 26 22.32 4.58 -1.79
N ILE A 27 22.03 3.38 -1.27
CA ILE A 27 21.80 3.15 0.17
C ILE A 27 22.93 3.71 1.06
N PRO A 28 24.22 3.53 0.76
CA PRO A 28 25.31 4.04 1.61
C PRO A 28 25.42 5.57 1.67
N MET A 29 24.83 6.27 0.70
CA MET A 29 24.96 7.72 0.53
C MET A 29 23.63 8.46 0.69
N LEU A 30 22.56 7.78 1.12
CA LEU A 30 21.25 8.40 1.33
C LEU A 30 21.33 9.48 2.41
N SER A 31 20.76 10.63 2.10
CA SER A 31 20.70 11.79 2.98
C SER A 31 19.44 12.61 2.67
N PRO A 32 19.02 13.51 3.58
CA PRO A 32 17.87 14.37 3.33
C PRO A 32 18.02 15.24 2.06
N SER A 33 19.26 15.56 1.67
CA SER A 33 19.54 16.39 0.49
C SER A 33 19.39 15.66 -0.85
N ASN A 34 19.53 14.33 -0.88
CA ASN A 34 19.50 13.55 -2.13
C ASN A 34 18.33 12.54 -2.20
N ILE A 35 17.54 12.41 -1.13
CA ILE A 35 16.44 11.46 -1.06
C ILE A 35 15.38 11.67 -2.15
N MET A 36 15.15 12.92 -2.56
CA MET A 36 14.24 13.23 -3.67
C MET A 36 14.82 12.81 -5.02
N ASP A 37 16.14 12.89 -5.20
CA ASP A 37 16.79 12.38 -6.41
C ASP A 37 16.71 10.86 -6.47
N TYR A 38 16.99 10.19 -5.35
CA TYR A 38 16.81 8.75 -5.19
C TYR A 38 15.38 8.30 -5.52
N PHE A 39 14.37 9.00 -4.98
CA PHE A 39 12.98 8.68 -5.25
C PHE A 39 12.59 8.95 -6.72
N SER A 40 13.23 9.91 -7.39
CA SER A 40 13.00 10.21 -8.81
C SER A 40 13.65 9.22 -9.79
N GLU A 41 14.37 8.21 -9.30
CA GLU A 41 15.07 7.24 -10.14
C GLU A 41 14.13 6.58 -11.14
N ARG A 42 14.63 6.37 -12.37
CA ARG A 42 13.76 5.90 -13.47
C ARG A 42 13.22 4.49 -13.21
N SER A 43 13.93 3.68 -12.46
CA SER A 43 13.48 2.33 -12.11
C SER A 43 12.41 2.32 -11.02
N ASN A 44 12.20 3.43 -10.29
CA ASN A 44 11.19 3.53 -9.25
C ASN A 44 9.78 3.61 -9.86
N PRO A 45 8.91 2.60 -9.63
CA PRO A 45 7.54 2.59 -10.18
C PRO A 45 6.61 3.59 -9.50
N PHE A 46 6.97 4.14 -8.34
CA PHE A 46 6.14 5.07 -7.57
C PHE A 46 6.26 6.53 -8.04
N PHE A 47 7.28 6.84 -8.85
CA PHE A 47 7.55 8.20 -9.34
C PHE A 47 6.91 8.44 -10.71
N ASP A 48 5.96 9.39 -10.74
CA ASP A 48 5.29 9.82 -11.95
C ASP A 48 6.09 10.92 -12.65
N ARG A 49 6.62 10.63 -13.84
CA ARG A 49 7.46 11.57 -14.60
C ARG A 49 6.69 12.72 -15.25
N THR A 50 5.36 12.69 -15.21
CA THR A 50 4.52 13.83 -15.63
C THR A 50 4.40 14.89 -14.54
N CYS A 51 4.98 14.66 -13.35
CA CYS A 51 4.92 15.59 -12.23
C CYS A 51 5.73 16.87 -12.47
N ASN A 52 5.36 17.91 -11.71
CA ASN A 52 6.02 19.20 -11.74
C ASN A 52 7.49 19.11 -11.29
N ASN A 53 7.86 18.16 -10.42
CA ASN A 53 9.26 17.97 -10.01
C ASN A 53 10.16 17.64 -11.21
N GLU A 54 9.69 16.81 -12.13
CA GLU A 54 10.45 16.44 -13.33
C GLU A 54 10.59 17.65 -14.26
N VAL A 55 9.53 18.45 -14.41
CA VAL A 55 9.57 19.69 -15.20
C VAL A 55 10.58 20.69 -14.63
N VAL A 56 10.54 20.94 -13.32
CA VAL A 56 11.47 21.83 -12.61
C VAL A 56 12.91 21.33 -12.76
N LYS A 57 13.14 20.02 -12.59
CA LYS A 57 14.45 19.37 -12.74
C LYS A 57 14.99 19.50 -14.17
N MET A 58 14.17 19.25 -15.18
CA MET A 58 14.53 19.38 -16.61
C MET A 58 14.86 20.84 -16.99
N GLN A 59 14.14 21.81 -16.43
CA GLN A 59 14.37 23.23 -16.66
C GLN A 59 15.51 23.81 -15.79
N ARG A 60 16.11 23.00 -14.92
CA ARG A 60 17.15 23.40 -13.96
C ARG A 60 16.72 24.58 -13.07
N LEU A 61 15.44 24.60 -12.71
CA LEU A 61 14.86 25.60 -11.83
C LEU A 61 15.02 25.20 -10.36
N SER A 62 14.89 26.18 -9.45
CA SER A 62 14.84 25.91 -8.02
C SER A 62 13.54 25.19 -7.65
N MET A 63 13.62 24.24 -6.71
CA MET A 63 12.43 23.52 -6.19
C MET A 63 11.37 24.43 -5.61
N ASP A 64 11.73 25.64 -5.16
CA ASP A 64 10.78 26.66 -4.68
C ASP A 64 9.73 27.04 -5.73
N GLN A 65 10.01 26.84 -7.03
CA GLN A 65 9.05 27.10 -8.10
C GLN A 65 7.83 26.17 -8.06
N LEU A 66 7.92 25.01 -7.40
CA LEU A 66 6.79 24.09 -7.25
C LEU A 66 5.58 24.76 -6.60
N GLN A 67 5.80 25.69 -5.66
CA GLN A 67 4.72 26.42 -5.00
C GLN A 67 3.89 27.28 -5.96
N ASN A 68 4.49 27.73 -7.06
CA ASN A 68 3.84 28.55 -8.08
C ASN A 68 3.21 27.73 -9.21
N MET A 69 3.44 26.41 -9.23
CA MET A 69 2.90 25.51 -10.24
C MET A 69 1.60 24.87 -9.74
N THR A 70 0.72 24.51 -10.67
CA THR A 70 -0.47 23.71 -10.39
C THR A 70 -0.28 22.34 -11.03
N GLY A 71 -0.67 21.28 -10.35
CA GLY A 71 -0.50 19.92 -10.85
C GLY A 71 0.07 18.97 -9.80
N LEU A 72 0.53 17.82 -10.28
CA LEU A 72 1.03 16.74 -9.45
C LEU A 72 2.47 17.04 -9.03
N GLU A 73 2.75 16.92 -7.74
CA GLU A 73 4.09 17.09 -7.18
C GLU A 73 4.37 16.08 -6.06
N TYR A 74 5.65 15.88 -5.80
CA TYR A 74 6.17 15.10 -4.70
C TYR A 74 6.94 16.01 -3.75
N ILE A 75 6.64 15.91 -2.45
CA ILE A 75 7.32 16.67 -1.40
C ILE A 75 7.90 15.73 -0.35
N LEU A 76 9.04 16.12 0.22
CA LEU A 76 9.58 15.46 1.40
C LEU A 76 8.82 15.96 2.64
N LEU A 77 7.95 15.11 3.17
CA LEU A 77 7.05 15.45 4.27
C LEU A 77 7.73 15.30 5.64
N HIS A 78 8.50 14.23 5.82
CA HIS A 78 9.13 13.93 7.09
C HIS A 78 10.50 13.28 6.88
N VAL A 79 11.42 13.60 7.80
CA VAL A 79 12.81 13.16 7.78
C VAL A 79 13.20 12.67 9.16
N GLN A 80 13.59 11.40 9.26
CA GLN A 80 14.23 10.79 10.41
C GLN A 80 15.46 10.02 9.93
N ASP A 81 16.53 10.78 9.70
CA ASP A 81 17.82 10.24 9.24
C ASP A 81 18.44 9.30 10.29
N PRO A 82 19.04 8.16 9.89
CA PRO A 82 19.18 7.62 8.52
C PRO A 82 18.08 6.62 8.11
N ILE A 83 17.06 6.42 8.94
CA ILE A 83 16.21 5.24 8.86
C ILE A 83 14.95 5.48 8.04
N LEU A 84 14.27 6.61 8.21
CA LEU A 84 12.93 6.83 7.67
C LEU A 84 12.81 8.19 6.97
N TYR A 85 12.30 8.16 5.76
CA TYR A 85 11.85 9.33 5.01
C TYR A 85 10.41 9.13 4.56
N VAL A 86 9.61 10.19 4.58
CA VAL A 86 8.23 10.15 4.10
C VAL A 86 8.09 11.13 2.95
N ILE A 87 7.75 10.61 1.78
CA ILE A 87 7.47 11.42 0.59
C ILE A 87 5.97 11.43 0.36
N ARG A 88 5.40 12.60 0.12
CA ARG A 88 3.98 12.78 -0.19
C ARG A 88 3.81 13.13 -1.65
N LYS A 89 2.97 12.36 -2.33
CA LYS A 89 2.38 12.74 -3.62
C LYS A 89 1.14 13.57 -3.35
N GLN A 90 1.08 14.76 -3.92
CA GLN A 90 -0.05 15.66 -3.77
C GLN A 90 -0.38 16.36 -5.08
N HIS A 91 -1.65 16.78 -5.20
CA HIS A 91 -2.11 17.61 -6.30
C HIS A 91 -2.28 19.04 -5.81
N ARG A 92 -1.49 19.97 -6.36
CA ARG A 92 -1.49 21.38 -6.02
C ARG A 92 -2.45 22.15 -6.93
N TYR A 93 -3.35 22.93 -6.33
CA TYR A 93 -4.27 23.83 -7.02
C TYR A 93 -3.84 25.30 -6.91
N GLY A 94 -2.95 25.61 -5.95
CA GLY A 94 -2.35 26.93 -5.79
C GLY A 94 -1.28 26.94 -4.69
N PRO A 95 -0.74 28.12 -4.33
CA PRO A 95 0.37 28.22 -3.38
C PRO A 95 0.07 27.65 -1.99
N ASN A 96 -1.16 27.85 -1.51
CA ASN A 96 -1.60 27.42 -0.18
C ASN A 96 -2.56 26.21 -0.20
N GLN A 97 -2.90 25.69 -1.38
CA GLN A 97 -3.89 24.63 -1.52
C GLN A 97 -3.31 23.45 -2.29
N ALA A 98 -3.12 22.35 -1.58
CA ALA A 98 -2.75 21.05 -2.15
C ALA A 98 -3.55 19.94 -1.48
N THR A 99 -3.93 18.92 -2.25
CA THR A 99 -4.63 17.73 -1.76
C THR A 99 -3.66 16.55 -1.74
N PRO A 100 -3.42 15.90 -0.59
CA PRO A 100 -2.60 14.69 -0.52
C PRO A 100 -3.29 13.55 -1.27
N LEU A 101 -2.51 12.78 -2.04
CA LEU A 101 -2.99 11.63 -2.81
C LEU A 101 -2.47 10.31 -2.26
N ALA A 102 -1.17 10.25 -1.95
CA ALA A 102 -0.52 9.07 -1.39
C ALA A 102 0.75 9.47 -0.64
N ASP A 103 1.11 8.68 0.37
CA ASP A 103 2.38 8.81 1.08
C ASP A 103 3.25 7.57 0.79
N TYR A 104 4.56 7.76 0.75
CA TYR A 104 5.55 6.73 0.48
C TYR A 104 6.59 6.75 1.60
N TYR A 105 6.85 5.57 2.16
CA TYR A 105 7.89 5.37 3.16
C TYR A 105 9.16 4.90 2.50
N ILE A 106 10.28 5.53 2.84
CA ILE A 106 11.61 5.04 2.50
C ILE A 106 12.25 4.60 3.81
N ILE A 107 12.27 3.30 4.05
CA ILE A 107 12.78 2.69 5.28
C ILE A 107 14.08 1.97 4.96
N ALA A 108 15.19 2.43 5.54
CA ALA A 108 16.53 1.90 5.28
C ALA A 108 16.84 1.78 3.77
N GLY A 109 16.38 2.75 2.98
CA GLY A 109 16.53 2.79 1.53
C GLY A 109 15.46 2.05 0.73
N ILE A 110 14.57 1.27 1.34
CA ILE A 110 13.51 0.58 0.61
C ILE A 110 12.24 1.42 0.60
N VAL A 111 11.69 1.63 -0.60
CA VAL A 111 10.49 2.44 -0.86
C VAL A 111 9.25 1.56 -0.84
N TYR A 112 8.25 1.98 -0.07
CA TYR A 112 6.93 1.36 0.05
C TYR A 112 5.83 2.42 -0.09
N GLN A 113 4.69 2.06 -0.67
CA GLN A 113 3.50 2.91 -0.57
C GLN A 113 2.82 2.71 0.79
N ALA A 114 2.52 3.80 1.49
CA ALA A 114 1.75 3.78 2.72
C ALA A 114 0.26 3.52 2.39
N PRO A 115 -0.38 2.53 3.04
CA PRO A 115 -1.82 2.33 2.90
C PRO A 115 -2.58 3.46 3.60
N ASP A 116 -3.75 3.82 3.06
CA ASP A 116 -4.67 4.69 3.76
C ASP A 116 -5.36 3.93 4.91
N LEU A 117 -5.88 4.69 5.88
CA LEU A 117 -6.53 4.13 7.06
C LEU A 117 -7.72 3.24 6.67
N ALA A 118 -8.48 3.63 5.64
CA ALA A 118 -9.63 2.90 5.16
C ALA A 118 -9.23 1.51 4.63
N SER A 119 -8.18 1.40 3.83
CA SER A 119 -7.71 0.10 3.32
C SER A 119 -7.23 -0.82 4.43
N VAL A 120 -6.52 -0.28 5.44
CA VAL A 120 -6.08 -1.07 6.60
C VAL A 120 -7.28 -1.61 7.37
N LEU A 121 -8.26 -0.75 7.68
CA LEU A 121 -9.46 -1.16 8.41
C LEU A 121 -10.29 -2.19 7.64
N ASN A 122 -10.51 -1.98 6.35
CA ASN A 122 -11.25 -2.91 5.50
C ASN A 122 -10.58 -4.28 5.44
N SER A 123 -9.25 -4.30 5.27
CA SER A 123 -8.48 -5.55 5.26
C SER A 123 -8.63 -6.31 6.59
N ARG A 124 -8.47 -5.63 7.72
CA ARG A 124 -8.59 -6.24 9.05
C ARG A 124 -10.00 -6.74 9.34
N LEU A 125 -11.02 -5.96 9.02
CA LEU A 125 -12.43 -6.34 9.21
C LEU A 125 -12.77 -7.57 8.36
N LEU A 126 -12.38 -7.56 7.08
CA LEU A 126 -12.60 -8.68 6.18
C LEU A 126 -11.94 -9.97 6.69
N SER A 127 -10.68 -9.90 7.14
CA SER A 127 -9.99 -11.06 7.73
C SER A 127 -10.69 -11.56 9.00
N ALA A 128 -11.17 -10.67 9.87
CA ALA A 128 -11.88 -11.06 11.08
C ALA A 128 -13.20 -11.78 10.76
N VAL A 129 -14.00 -11.23 9.84
CA VAL A 129 -15.26 -11.85 9.39
C VAL A 129 -14.99 -13.19 8.72
N HIS A 130 -13.95 -13.27 7.89
CA HIS A 130 -13.57 -14.52 7.24
C HIS A 130 -13.22 -15.60 8.26
N HIS A 131 -12.39 -15.30 9.26
CA HIS A 131 -12.06 -16.26 10.32
C HIS A 131 -13.29 -16.67 11.13
N LEU A 132 -14.19 -15.74 11.47
CA LEU A 132 -15.45 -16.07 12.15
C LEU A 132 -16.31 -17.02 11.32
N GLN A 133 -16.44 -16.75 10.01
CA GLN A 133 -17.19 -17.60 9.10
C GLN A 133 -16.58 -19.01 9.04
N CYS A 134 -15.26 -19.13 8.85
CA CYS A 134 -14.58 -20.41 8.83
C CYS A 134 -14.76 -21.18 10.15
N SER A 135 -14.64 -20.49 11.30
CA SER A 135 -14.87 -21.11 12.61
C SER A 135 -16.30 -21.58 12.80
N PHE A 136 -17.30 -20.83 12.32
CA PHE A 136 -18.70 -21.26 12.38
C PHE A 136 -18.97 -22.43 11.45
N GLU A 137 -18.45 -22.43 10.22
CA GLU A 137 -18.59 -23.55 9.28
C GLU A 137 -17.96 -24.83 9.85
N GLU A 138 -16.76 -24.72 10.41
CA GLU A 138 -16.07 -25.82 11.09
C GLU A 138 -16.87 -26.32 12.30
N THR A 139 -17.29 -25.42 13.19
CA THR A 139 -18.08 -25.77 14.37
C THR A 139 -19.42 -26.41 13.99
N MET A 140 -20.11 -25.87 12.99
CA MET A 140 -21.38 -26.39 12.50
C MET A 140 -21.23 -27.80 11.92
N SER A 141 -20.07 -28.13 11.35
CA SER A 141 -19.79 -29.47 10.84
C SER A 141 -19.82 -30.56 11.93
N TYR A 142 -19.47 -30.20 13.17
CA TYR A 142 -19.48 -31.07 14.34
C TYR A 142 -20.84 -31.10 15.07
N SER A 143 -21.69 -30.10 14.86
CA SER A 143 -23.01 -30.02 15.51
C SER A 143 -24.01 -30.96 14.85
N LYS A 144 -24.69 -31.78 15.66
CA LYS A 144 -25.78 -32.66 15.25
C LYS A 144 -27.05 -32.33 16.05
N TYR A 145 -28.21 -32.54 15.43
CA TYR A 145 -29.52 -32.30 16.05
C TYR A 145 -30.46 -33.48 15.82
N HIS A 146 -31.22 -33.83 16.86
CA HIS A 146 -32.28 -34.83 16.83
C HIS A 146 -33.45 -34.36 17.70
N PRO A 147 -34.69 -34.35 17.20
CA PRO A 147 -35.83 -33.79 17.94
C PRO A 147 -36.03 -34.32 19.37
N SER A 148 -35.71 -35.59 19.62
CA SER A 148 -35.85 -36.19 20.97
C SER A 148 -34.63 -36.04 21.88
N LYS A 149 -33.43 -35.75 21.34
CA LYS A 149 -32.18 -35.65 22.10
C LYS A 149 -31.64 -34.22 22.21
N GLY A 150 -32.12 -33.31 21.37
CA GLY A 150 -31.60 -31.96 21.25
C GLY A 150 -30.30 -31.91 20.44
N TYR A 151 -29.46 -30.91 20.73
CA TYR A 151 -28.16 -30.71 20.11
C TYR A 151 -27.07 -31.52 20.85
N TRP A 152 -26.14 -32.11 20.09
CA TRP A 152 -24.89 -32.67 20.62
C TRP A 152 -23.75 -32.48 19.62
N TRP A 153 -22.52 -32.65 20.10
CA TRP A 153 -21.30 -32.48 19.32
C TRP A 153 -20.70 -33.85 18.97
N ASP A 154 -20.35 -34.06 17.71
CA ASP A 154 -19.68 -35.26 17.20
C ASP A 154 -18.32 -34.88 16.61
N PHE A 155 -17.29 -34.97 17.44
CA PHE A 155 -15.90 -34.79 17.02
C PHE A 155 -15.42 -36.12 16.43
N LYS A 156 -15.25 -36.19 15.10
CA LYS A 156 -14.67 -37.39 14.47
C LYS A 156 -13.36 -37.74 15.18
N ALA A 157 -13.26 -38.98 15.69
CA ALA A 157 -12.07 -39.43 16.41
C ALA A 157 -10.83 -39.28 15.52
N THR A 158 -9.83 -38.54 16.00
CA THR A 158 -8.49 -38.48 15.40
C THR A 158 -7.98 -39.92 15.31
N LYS A 159 -7.74 -40.43 14.10
CA LYS A 159 -7.08 -41.74 13.95
C LYS A 159 -5.73 -41.66 14.70
N PRO A 160 -5.48 -42.50 15.72
CA PRO A 160 -4.15 -42.62 16.27
C PRO A 160 -3.26 -43.25 15.19
N GLY A 161 -2.11 -42.62 14.95
CA GLY A 161 -1.06 -43.15 14.09
C GLY A 161 -0.39 -44.38 14.68
#